data_AF-A0A3M2FU49-F1
#
_entry.id   AF-A0A3M2FU49-F1
#
_cell.length_a   1.000
_cell.length_b   1.000
_cell.length_c   1.000
_cell.angle_alpha   90.00
_cell.angle_beta   90.00
_cell.angle_gamma   90.00
#
_symmetry.space_group_name_H-M   'P 1'
#
loop_
_entity.id
_entity.type
_entity.pdbx_description
1 polymer ?
#
loop_
_entity_poly.entity_id
_entity_poly.type
_entity_poly.pdbx_seq_one_letter_code
_entity_poly.pdbx_strand_id
1 'polypeptide(L)'
;MLFLWVFAPNIEDRLSHLGFAAFYLAAAAFSAAVHAFFSDNPAVGASGAIAAVTGAYLVLFPRTHVRCFFFFFIIGFISIPALWLVAINIAWDFLAPAAGSTGVAHLAHIAGYAFGITTALSLLALGILPREPYDLFSALRQARRRAELRRATRAAYEGPVYRKPDTPEPAEQPDPVALARMRVTTAMNDGDWPAAARAYQALVSEFGLEAALLSRDRLYHLANRLFEIADHDTAALAYQRFLAAWPDDAEAHRISLMLGLIAARSQNDPIAAERHIRRALEGNLSSDETTLAHELLAELGVRP
;
A
#
# COMPACT_ATOMS: atom_id res chain seq x y z
N MET A 1 8.86 -19.96 -29.38
CA MET A 1 7.49 -20.01 -28.82
C MET A 1 7.45 -20.02 -27.30
N LEU A 2 8.26 -20.83 -26.59
CA LEU A 2 8.32 -20.81 -25.12
C LEU A 2 8.53 -19.41 -24.52
N PHE A 3 9.48 -18.63 -25.05
CA PHE A 3 9.69 -17.25 -24.60
C PHE A 3 8.45 -16.37 -24.77
N LEU A 4 7.74 -16.49 -25.90
CA LEU A 4 6.50 -15.76 -26.08
C LEU A 4 5.47 -16.14 -25.02
N TRP A 5 5.28 -17.44 -24.79
CA TRP A 5 4.33 -17.93 -23.79
C TRP A 5 4.65 -17.48 -22.36
N VAL A 6 5.93 -17.42 -22.00
CA VAL A 6 6.37 -17.00 -20.66
C VAL A 6 6.29 -15.49 -20.46
N PHE A 7 6.71 -14.70 -21.46
CA PHE A 7 6.91 -13.26 -21.30
C PHE A 7 5.75 -12.41 -21.83
N ALA A 8 5.03 -12.86 -22.87
CA ALA A 8 3.96 -12.07 -23.50
C ALA A 8 2.79 -11.73 -22.58
N PRO A 9 2.24 -12.63 -21.75
CA PRO A 9 1.05 -12.31 -20.94
C PRO A 9 1.25 -11.06 -20.08
N ASN A 10 2.40 -10.95 -19.42
CA ASN A 10 2.72 -9.79 -18.59
C ASN A 10 2.86 -8.48 -19.41
N ILE A 11 3.27 -8.56 -20.68
CA ILE A 11 3.36 -7.39 -21.56
C ILE A 11 1.97 -7.02 -22.08
N GLU A 12 1.15 -8.03 -22.40
CA GLU A 12 -0.23 -7.85 -22.83
C GLU A 12 -1.10 -7.23 -21.75
N ASP A 13 -0.96 -7.68 -20.50
CA ASP A 13 -1.64 -7.09 -19.35
C ASP A 13 -1.31 -5.60 -19.18
N ARG A 14 -0.07 -5.22 -19.50
CA ARG A 14 0.40 -3.82 -19.40
C ARG A 14 -0.07 -2.97 -20.59
N LEU A 15 -0.10 -3.52 -21.80
CA LEU A 15 -0.42 -2.79 -23.03
C LEU A 15 -1.89 -2.89 -23.47
N SER A 16 -2.70 -3.75 -22.82
CA SER A 16 -3.98 -4.29 -23.33
C SER A 16 -3.82 -5.19 -24.55
N HIS A 17 -4.84 -6.01 -24.84
CA HIS A 17 -4.87 -6.93 -25.99
C HIS A 17 -4.56 -6.22 -27.33
N LEU A 18 -5.21 -5.08 -27.59
CA LEU A 18 -5.01 -4.33 -28.84
C LEU A 18 -3.64 -3.66 -28.90
N GLY A 19 -3.18 -3.08 -27.78
CA GLY A 19 -1.87 -2.46 -27.70
C GLY A 19 -0.75 -3.48 -27.86
N PHE A 20 -0.90 -4.68 -27.31
CA PHE A 20 0.04 -5.79 -27.49
C PHE A 20 0.07 -6.29 -28.94
N ALA A 21 -1.09 -6.48 -29.57
CA ALA A 21 -1.14 -6.89 -30.97
C ALA A 21 -0.43 -5.86 -31.88
N ALA A 22 -0.70 -4.57 -31.68
CA ALA A 22 -0.04 -3.49 -32.41
C ALA A 22 1.47 -3.46 -32.15
N PHE A 23 1.88 -3.55 -30.89
CA PHE A 23 3.29 -3.63 -30.50
C PHE A 23 4.01 -4.82 -31.14
N TYR A 24 3.40 -6.00 -31.11
CA TYR A 24 3.99 -7.22 -31.62
C TYR A 24 4.17 -7.18 -33.14
N LEU A 25 3.15 -6.70 -33.87
CA LEU A 25 3.23 -6.54 -35.33
C LEU A 25 4.22 -5.45 -35.73
N ALA A 26 4.24 -4.31 -35.04
CA ALA A 26 5.20 -3.25 -35.27
C ALA A 26 6.64 -3.73 -35.01
N ALA A 27 6.86 -4.49 -33.94
CA ALA A 27 8.14 -5.10 -33.63
C ALA A 27 8.60 -6.09 -34.70
N ALA A 28 7.69 -6.94 -35.19
CA ALA A 28 7.97 -7.88 -36.27
C ALA A 28 8.41 -7.15 -37.55
N ALA A 29 7.65 -6.12 -37.94
CA ALA A 29 7.94 -5.32 -39.12
C ALA A 29 9.27 -4.55 -38.99
N PHE A 30 9.52 -3.92 -37.84
CA PHE A 30 10.75 -3.19 -37.57
C PHE A 30 11.98 -4.10 -37.60
N SER A 31 11.91 -5.23 -36.89
CA SER A 31 12.98 -6.22 -36.83
C SER A 31 13.31 -6.78 -38.22
N ALA A 32 12.29 -7.12 -39.02
CA ALA A 32 12.47 -7.59 -40.38
C ALA A 32 13.07 -6.51 -41.30
N ALA A 33 12.60 -5.26 -41.19
CA ALA A 33 13.10 -4.14 -41.99
C ALA A 33 14.58 -3.86 -41.70
N VAL A 34 14.98 -3.85 -40.42
CA VAL A 34 16.39 -3.66 -40.04
C VAL A 34 17.25 -4.81 -40.56
N HIS A 35 16.82 -6.05 -40.40
CA HIS A 35 17.57 -7.20 -40.92
C HIS A 35 17.75 -7.12 -42.45
N ALA A 36 16.67 -6.87 -43.19
CA ALA A 36 16.70 -6.77 -44.65
C ALA A 36 17.54 -5.59 -45.17
N PHE A 37 17.65 -4.51 -44.39
CA PHE A 37 18.46 -3.36 -44.77
C PHE A 37 19.97 -3.63 -44.69
N PHE A 38 20.40 -4.47 -43.74
CA PHE A 38 21.81 -4.73 -43.46
C PHE A 38 22.28 -6.14 -43.89
N SER A 39 21.36 -7.01 -44.31
CA SER A 39 21.67 -8.38 -44.71
C SER A 39 20.78 -8.85 -45.84
N ASP A 40 21.40 -9.39 -46.89
CA ASP A 40 20.71 -10.03 -48.01
C ASP A 40 20.28 -11.48 -47.71
N ASN A 41 20.59 -11.99 -46.51
CA ASN A 41 20.26 -13.35 -46.12
C ASN A 41 18.76 -13.47 -45.84
N PRO A 42 18.05 -14.42 -46.48
CA PRO A 42 16.64 -14.63 -46.23
C PRO A 42 16.41 -15.03 -44.77
N ALA A 43 15.48 -14.35 -44.12
CA ALA A 43 15.10 -14.62 -42.75
C ALA A 43 13.58 -14.79 -42.66
N VAL A 44 13.14 -15.88 -42.02
CA VAL A 44 11.73 -16.14 -41.73
C VAL A 44 11.63 -16.54 -40.27
N GLY A 45 10.81 -15.82 -39.50
CA GLY A 45 10.56 -16.19 -38.12
C GLY A 45 9.88 -15.09 -37.31
N ALA A 46 9.17 -15.51 -36.27
CA ALA A 46 8.57 -14.62 -35.28
C ALA A 46 9.58 -14.13 -34.22
N SER A 47 10.83 -14.63 -34.26
CA SER A 47 11.81 -14.46 -33.19
C SER A 47 12.20 -13.00 -32.95
N GLY A 48 12.23 -12.16 -33.98
CA GLY A 48 12.45 -10.72 -33.84
C GLY A 48 11.39 -10.02 -32.98
N ALA A 49 10.11 -10.36 -33.18
CA ALA A 49 9.02 -9.84 -32.36
C ALA A 49 9.10 -10.38 -30.91
N ILE A 50 9.48 -11.64 -30.73
CA ILE A 50 9.70 -12.24 -29.40
C ILE A 50 10.88 -11.56 -28.68
N ALA A 51 11.94 -11.18 -29.41
CA ALA A 51 13.05 -10.40 -28.87
C ALA A 51 12.56 -9.02 -28.39
N ALA A 52 11.64 -8.38 -29.12
CA ALA A 52 11.02 -7.15 -28.64
C ALA A 52 10.17 -7.34 -27.38
N VAL A 53 9.35 -8.39 -27.30
CA VAL A 53 8.56 -8.71 -26.10
C VAL A 53 9.47 -8.89 -24.88
N THR A 54 10.56 -9.62 -25.02
CA THR A 54 11.52 -9.87 -23.93
C THR A 54 12.37 -8.63 -23.60
N GLY A 55 12.68 -7.79 -24.59
CA GLY A 55 13.30 -6.48 -24.37
C GLY A 55 12.40 -5.52 -23.60
N ALA A 56 11.12 -5.42 -23.96
CA ALA A 56 10.13 -4.64 -23.22
C ALA A 56 9.95 -5.17 -21.79
N TYR A 57 9.98 -6.50 -21.62
CA TYR A 57 9.91 -7.15 -20.32
C TYR A 57 11.05 -6.74 -19.38
N LEU A 58 12.27 -6.54 -19.88
CA LEU A 58 13.38 -6.04 -19.04
C LEU A 58 13.12 -4.66 -18.44
N VAL A 59 12.39 -3.81 -19.15
CA VAL A 59 12.08 -2.45 -18.71
C VAL A 59 10.90 -2.45 -17.73
N LEU A 60 9.87 -3.24 -18.04
CA LEU A 60 8.64 -3.29 -17.24
C LEU A 60 8.80 -4.16 -16.00
N PHE A 61 9.63 -5.20 -16.06
CA PHE A 61 9.75 -6.23 -15.02
C PHE A 61 11.21 -6.61 -14.71
N PRO A 62 12.14 -5.66 -14.46
CA PRO A 62 13.57 -5.92 -14.29
C PRO A 62 13.96 -6.85 -13.13
N ARG A 63 13.05 -7.10 -12.17
CA ARG A 63 13.34 -7.87 -10.94
C ARG A 63 12.50 -9.14 -10.79
N THR A 64 11.70 -9.49 -11.80
CA THR A 64 10.90 -10.70 -11.73
C THR A 64 11.79 -11.93 -11.93
N HIS A 65 11.37 -13.04 -11.33
CA HIS A 65 12.05 -14.32 -11.45
C HIS A 65 11.17 -15.27 -12.26
N VAL A 66 11.79 -15.97 -13.20
CA VAL A 66 11.17 -17.02 -14.00
C VAL A 66 11.48 -18.35 -13.35
N ARG A 67 10.44 -19.15 -13.08
CA ARG A 67 10.59 -20.51 -12.56
C ARG A 67 10.89 -21.45 -13.73
N CYS A 68 12.12 -21.93 -13.79
CA CYS A 68 12.56 -22.88 -14.80
C CYS A 68 12.54 -24.29 -14.21
N PHE A 69 11.85 -25.20 -14.87
CA PHE A 69 11.92 -26.62 -14.56
C PHE A 69 13.22 -27.19 -15.14
N PHE A 70 14.01 -27.85 -14.31
CA PHE A 70 15.27 -28.47 -14.70
C PHE A 70 15.18 -29.98 -14.48
N PHE A 71 15.60 -30.77 -15.48
CA PHE A 71 15.46 -32.23 -15.49
C PHE A 71 16.79 -33.00 -15.62
N PHE A 72 17.93 -32.32 -15.75
CA PHE A 72 19.22 -33.00 -16.00
C PHE A 72 19.91 -33.52 -14.73
N PHE A 73 20.33 -32.66 -13.81
CA PHE A 73 21.15 -33.03 -12.62
C PHE A 73 20.45 -32.83 -11.28
N ILE A 74 19.46 -31.93 -11.24
CA ILE A 74 18.58 -31.68 -10.10
C ILE A 74 17.18 -31.71 -10.69
N ILE A 75 16.33 -32.63 -10.25
CA ILE A 75 14.91 -32.64 -10.62
C ILE A 75 14.23 -31.60 -9.72
N GLY A 76 13.87 -30.46 -10.28
CA GLY A 76 13.25 -29.40 -9.50
C GLY A 76 13.02 -28.09 -10.26
N PHE A 77 12.60 -27.07 -9.53
CA PHE A 77 12.40 -25.73 -10.06
C PHE A 77 13.50 -24.81 -9.56
N ILE A 78 14.16 -24.12 -10.48
CA ILE A 78 15.11 -23.05 -10.17
C ILE A 78 14.46 -21.73 -10.54
N SER A 79 14.53 -20.75 -9.64
CA SER A 79 14.04 -19.40 -9.91
C SER A 79 15.20 -18.56 -10.43
N ILE A 80 15.17 -18.21 -11.72
CA ILE A 80 16.21 -17.44 -12.38
C ILE A 80 15.68 -16.02 -12.59
N PRO A 81 16.42 -14.96 -12.19
CA PRO A 81 16.03 -13.59 -12.51
C PRO A 81 15.86 -13.44 -14.03
N ALA A 82 14.72 -12.89 -14.47
CA ALA A 82 14.41 -12.69 -15.88
C ALA A 82 15.50 -11.87 -16.59
N LEU A 83 16.12 -10.93 -15.87
CA LEU A 83 17.26 -10.16 -16.32
C LEU A 83 18.39 -11.03 -16.88
N TRP A 84 18.76 -12.11 -16.17
CA TRP A 84 19.84 -12.98 -16.62
C TRP A 84 19.45 -13.77 -17.87
N LEU A 85 18.23 -14.29 -17.91
CA LEU A 85 17.74 -15.03 -19.08
C LEU A 85 17.78 -14.17 -20.35
N VAL A 86 17.30 -12.93 -20.28
CA VAL A 86 17.28 -12.06 -21.46
C VAL A 86 18.68 -11.51 -21.77
N ALA A 87 19.47 -11.12 -20.77
CA ALA A 87 20.83 -10.60 -20.98
C ALA A 87 21.76 -11.63 -21.63
N ILE A 88 21.65 -12.91 -21.23
CA ILE A 88 22.42 -13.99 -21.86
C ILE A 88 22.01 -14.18 -23.32
N ASN A 89 20.72 -14.13 -23.65
CA ASN A 89 20.26 -14.23 -25.04
C ASN A 89 20.75 -13.05 -25.90
N ILE A 90 20.65 -11.82 -25.38
CA ILE A 90 21.18 -10.64 -26.08
C ILE A 90 22.68 -10.80 -26.32
N ALA A 91 23.45 -11.18 -25.30
CA ALA A 91 24.89 -11.39 -25.42
C ALA A 91 25.23 -12.49 -26.45
N TRP A 92 24.43 -13.56 -26.47
CA TRP A 92 24.58 -14.63 -27.45
C TRP A 92 24.32 -14.14 -28.87
N ASP A 93 23.29 -13.34 -29.12
CA ASP A 93 23.00 -12.79 -30.45
C ASP A 93 24.12 -11.86 -30.96
N PHE A 94 24.87 -11.21 -30.07
CA PHE A 94 26.07 -10.46 -30.46
C PHE A 94 27.28 -11.35 -30.75
N LEU A 95 27.47 -12.44 -29.98
CA LEU A 95 28.66 -13.28 -30.06
C LEU A 95 28.58 -14.39 -31.11
N ALA A 96 27.39 -14.96 -31.31
CA ALA A 96 27.17 -16.10 -32.19
C ALA A 96 27.58 -15.85 -33.65
N PRO A 97 27.32 -14.67 -34.26
CA PRO A 97 27.84 -14.37 -35.60
C PRO A 97 29.37 -14.42 -35.67
N ALA A 98 30.06 -13.90 -34.65
CA ALA A 98 31.52 -13.91 -34.59
C ALA A 98 32.10 -15.32 -34.35
N ALA A 99 31.31 -16.21 -33.74
CA ALA A 99 31.63 -17.63 -33.58
C ALA A 99 31.29 -18.49 -34.81
N GLY A 100 30.88 -17.88 -35.93
CA GLY A 100 30.55 -18.59 -37.17
C GLY A 100 29.17 -19.24 -37.19
N SER A 101 28.25 -18.82 -36.30
CA SER A 101 26.87 -19.30 -36.34
C SER A 101 26.16 -18.84 -37.61
N THR A 102 25.57 -19.79 -38.34
CA THR A 102 24.81 -19.55 -39.58
C THR A 102 23.37 -20.03 -39.45
N GLY A 103 22.45 -19.44 -40.21
CA GLY A 103 21.04 -19.86 -40.24
C GLY A 103 20.14 -19.21 -39.17
N VAL A 104 20.68 -18.26 -38.39
CA VAL A 104 19.93 -17.46 -37.42
C VAL A 104 20.08 -15.98 -37.76
N ALA A 105 18.96 -15.27 -37.84
CA ALA A 105 18.93 -13.83 -38.10
C ALA A 105 19.21 -13.03 -36.80
N HIS A 106 20.43 -13.12 -36.29
CA HIS A 106 20.84 -12.47 -35.04
C HIS A 106 20.61 -10.94 -35.04
N LEU A 107 20.80 -10.29 -36.20
CA LEU A 107 20.55 -8.86 -36.32
C LEU A 107 19.07 -8.51 -36.13
N ALA A 108 18.16 -9.36 -36.63
CA ALA A 108 16.72 -9.22 -36.40
C ALA A 108 16.41 -9.27 -34.89
N HIS A 109 17.04 -10.16 -34.14
CA HIS A 109 16.86 -10.23 -32.69
C HIS A 109 17.35 -8.96 -31.99
N ILE A 110 18.56 -8.49 -32.31
CA ILE A 110 19.14 -7.26 -31.74
C ILE A 110 18.22 -6.05 -32.00
N ALA A 111 17.74 -5.91 -33.24
CA ALA A 111 16.78 -4.87 -33.61
C ALA A 111 15.46 -5.00 -32.82
N GLY A 112 14.98 -6.23 -32.63
CA GLY A 112 13.80 -6.53 -31.81
C GLY A 112 13.99 -6.09 -30.35
N TYR A 113 15.07 -6.51 -29.69
CA TYR A 113 15.38 -6.10 -28.32
C TYR A 113 15.42 -4.57 -28.18
N ALA A 114 16.12 -3.89 -29.11
CA ALA A 114 16.21 -2.44 -29.13
C ALA A 114 14.82 -1.79 -29.25
N PHE A 115 13.98 -2.26 -30.17
CA PHE A 115 12.61 -1.77 -30.34
C PHE A 115 11.76 -1.96 -29.06
N GLY A 116 11.81 -3.15 -28.46
CA GLY A 116 11.08 -3.45 -27.24
C GLY A 116 11.47 -2.56 -26.05
N ILE A 117 12.78 -2.43 -25.82
CA ILE A 117 13.34 -1.60 -24.73
C ILE A 117 12.96 -0.14 -24.94
N THR A 118 13.21 0.40 -26.14
CA THR A 118 12.95 1.82 -26.43
C THR A 118 11.47 2.16 -26.40
N THR A 119 10.60 1.28 -26.91
CA THR A 119 9.15 1.45 -26.84
C THR A 119 8.67 1.45 -25.39
N ALA A 120 9.06 0.46 -24.59
CA ALA A 120 8.66 0.39 -23.18
C ALA A 120 9.16 1.60 -22.37
N LEU A 121 10.41 2.04 -22.59
CA LEU A 121 10.95 3.24 -21.96
C LEU A 121 10.17 4.49 -22.36
N SER A 122 9.85 4.65 -23.65
CA SER A 122 9.11 5.80 -24.16
C SER A 122 7.70 5.85 -23.59
N LEU A 123 6.99 4.72 -23.53
CA LEU A 123 5.65 4.64 -22.96
C LEU A 123 5.63 5.00 -21.46
N LEU A 124 6.63 4.57 -20.68
CA LEU A 124 6.79 4.95 -19.27
C LEU A 124 7.21 6.41 -19.08
N ALA A 125 8.05 6.94 -19.97
CA ALA A 125 8.54 8.32 -19.92
C ALA A 125 7.43 9.31 -20.26
N LEU A 126 6.63 9.01 -21.29
CA LEU A 126 5.48 9.81 -21.74
C LEU A 126 4.24 9.66 -20.82
N GLY A 127 4.27 8.74 -19.86
CA GLY A 127 3.16 8.51 -18.92
C GLY A 127 1.94 7.81 -19.56
N ILE A 128 2.10 7.25 -20.76
CA ILE A 128 1.07 6.45 -21.44
C ILE A 128 0.85 5.14 -20.67
N LEU A 129 1.93 4.55 -20.15
CA LEU A 129 1.86 3.43 -19.21
C LEU A 129 1.93 3.94 -17.76
N PRO A 130 1.00 3.52 -16.88
CA PRO A 130 1.08 3.87 -15.46
C PRO A 130 2.34 3.24 -14.85
N ARG A 131 3.06 4.01 -14.05
CA ARG A 131 4.27 3.54 -13.37
C ARG A 131 3.89 2.57 -12.25
N GLU A 132 4.59 1.46 -12.16
CA GLU A 132 4.33 0.42 -11.17
C GLU A 132 5.54 0.17 -10.27
N PRO A 133 5.36 -0.41 -9.07
CA PRO A 133 6.44 -0.57 -8.09
C PRO A 133 7.62 -1.43 -8.61
N TYR A 134 7.35 -2.28 -9.60
CA TYR A 134 8.31 -3.23 -10.15
C TYR A 134 9.00 -2.75 -11.44
N ASP A 135 8.62 -1.60 -12.00
CA ASP A 135 9.24 -1.05 -13.22
C ASP A 135 10.69 -0.56 -13.01
N LEU A 136 11.41 -0.34 -14.12
CA LEU A 136 12.81 0.10 -14.08
C LEU A 136 13.04 1.43 -13.35
N PHE A 137 12.13 2.40 -13.49
CA PHE A 137 12.28 3.70 -12.83
C PHE A 137 12.11 3.60 -11.31
N SER A 138 11.12 2.82 -10.86
CA SER A 138 10.90 2.47 -9.46
C SER A 138 12.09 1.69 -8.92
N ALA A 139 12.62 0.76 -9.70
CA ALA A 139 13.79 -0.01 -9.34
C ALA A 139 15.04 0.84 -9.11
N LEU A 140 15.28 1.83 -9.98
CA LEU A 140 16.39 2.78 -9.87
C LEU A 140 16.24 3.72 -8.67
N ARG A 141 15.04 4.30 -8.46
CA ARG A 141 14.77 5.15 -7.28
C ARG A 141 15.01 4.41 -5.97
N GLN A 142 14.52 3.17 -5.87
CA GLN A 142 14.70 2.36 -4.68
C GLN A 142 16.17 1.98 -4.44
N ALA A 143 16.94 1.74 -5.51
CA ALA A 143 18.37 1.46 -5.40
C ALA A 143 19.15 2.68 -4.86
N ARG A 144 18.83 3.89 -5.33
CA ARG A 144 19.41 5.14 -4.81
C ARG A 144 19.08 5.34 -3.33
N ARG A 145 17.82 5.17 -2.94
CA ARG A 145 17.38 5.29 -1.54
C ARG A 145 18.07 4.29 -0.62
N ARG A 146 18.29 3.05 -1.08
CA ARG A 146 19.07 2.04 -0.33
C ARG A 146 20.55 2.43 -0.20
N ALA A 147 21.13 3.01 -1.24
CA ALA A 147 22.52 3.47 -1.19
C ALA A 147 22.69 4.64 -0.21
N GLU A 148 21.75 5.59 -0.20
CA GLU A 148 21.69 6.69 0.77
C GLU A 148 21.55 6.17 2.20
N LEU A 149 20.61 5.24 2.45
CA LEU A 149 20.43 4.64 3.77
C LEU A 149 21.70 3.92 4.23
N ARG A 150 22.33 3.10 3.38
CA ARG A 150 23.59 2.42 3.72
C ARG A 150 24.71 3.40 4.04
N ARG A 151 24.79 4.52 3.31
CA ARG A 151 25.76 5.59 3.60
C ARG A 151 25.46 6.24 4.95
N ALA A 152 24.20 6.52 5.26
CA ALA A 152 23.78 7.08 6.54
C ALA A 152 24.03 6.11 7.71
N THR A 153 23.69 4.82 7.56
CA THR A 153 23.97 3.78 8.56
C THR A 153 25.46 3.57 8.76
N ARG A 154 26.24 3.57 7.68
CA ARG A 154 27.71 3.47 7.75
C ARG A 154 28.31 4.70 8.41
N ALA A 155 27.85 5.91 8.08
CA ALA A 155 28.28 7.14 8.73
C ALA A 155 27.85 7.19 10.21
N ALA A 156 26.74 6.56 10.59
CA ALA A 156 26.34 6.41 11.99
C ALA A 156 27.23 5.40 12.74
N TYR A 157 27.75 4.38 12.06
CA TYR A 157 28.67 3.39 12.63
C TYR A 157 30.13 3.86 12.67
N GLU A 158 30.58 4.62 11.67
CA GLU A 158 31.93 5.20 11.57
C GLU A 158 32.03 6.59 12.22
N GLY A 159 30.89 7.23 12.48
CA GLY A 159 30.80 8.44 13.28
C GLY A 159 31.18 8.18 14.74
N PRO A 160 31.38 9.22 15.56
CA PRO A 160 31.61 9.03 16.98
C PRO A 160 30.49 8.13 17.53
N VAL A 161 30.88 7.01 18.15
CA VAL A 161 29.94 6.15 18.89
C VAL A 161 29.09 7.10 19.71
N TYR A 162 27.76 7.01 19.56
CA TYR A 162 26.86 7.74 20.45
C TYR A 162 27.18 7.29 21.88
N ARG A 163 28.08 8.03 22.51
CA ARG A 163 28.40 7.92 23.91
C ARG A 163 27.32 8.73 24.56
N LYS A 164 26.33 8.04 25.14
CA LYS A 164 25.37 8.68 26.05
C LYS A 164 26.21 9.60 26.95
N PRO A 165 26.01 10.92 26.91
CA PRO A 165 26.87 11.83 27.66
C PRO A 165 26.86 11.38 29.12
N ASP A 166 28.06 11.33 29.73
CA ASP A 166 28.22 10.89 31.13
C ASP A 166 27.40 11.76 32.09
N THR A 167 27.03 12.96 31.63
CA THR A 167 25.99 13.82 32.19
C THR A 167 24.71 13.59 31.40
N PRO A 168 23.64 13.04 32.00
CA PRO A 168 22.32 13.10 31.38
C PRO A 168 22.03 14.56 31.03
N GLU A 169 21.65 14.84 29.78
CA GLU A 169 20.87 16.05 29.53
C GLU A 169 19.75 16.09 30.57
N PRO A 170 19.45 17.26 31.18
CA PRO A 170 18.34 17.37 32.12
C PRO A 170 17.14 16.74 31.44
N ALA A 171 16.59 15.67 32.03
CA ALA A 171 15.52 14.91 31.41
C ALA A 171 14.45 15.91 30.97
N GLU A 172 14.27 16.04 29.65
CA GLU A 172 13.20 16.85 29.09
C GLU A 172 11.93 16.29 29.73
N GLN A 173 11.21 17.14 30.47
CA GLN A 173 10.10 16.68 31.27
C GLN A 173 9.13 15.97 30.32
N PRO A 174 8.74 14.71 30.62
CA PRO A 174 7.90 13.95 29.71
C PRO A 174 6.63 14.77 29.44
N ASP A 175 6.27 14.90 28.16
CA ASP A 175 5.06 15.61 27.73
C ASP A 175 3.89 15.27 28.66
N PRO A 176 3.37 16.25 29.44
CA PRO A 176 2.34 16.01 30.43
C PRO A 176 1.10 15.32 29.84
N VAL A 177 0.75 15.64 28.59
CA VAL A 177 -0.38 15.03 27.88
C VAL A 177 -0.09 13.57 27.57
N ALA A 178 1.12 13.26 27.10
CA ALA A 178 1.54 11.89 26.84
C ALA A 178 1.53 11.05 28.11
N LEU A 179 1.98 11.60 29.25
CA LEU A 179 1.94 10.92 30.53
C LEU A 179 0.49 10.66 31.00
N ALA A 180 -0.40 11.64 30.83
CA ALA A 180 -1.82 11.49 31.16
C ALA A 180 -2.52 10.43 30.28
N ARG A 181 -2.29 10.42 28.96
CA ARG A 181 -2.77 9.35 28.06
C ARG A 181 -2.24 7.99 28.46
N MET A 182 -0.96 7.91 28.83
CA MET A 182 -0.33 6.68 29.27
C MET A 182 -1.07 6.11 30.49
N ARG A 183 -1.38 6.92 31.51
CA ARG A 183 -2.15 6.48 32.70
C ARG A 183 -3.50 5.85 32.32
N VAL A 184 -4.22 6.46 31.37
CA VAL A 184 -5.49 5.88 30.86
C VAL A 184 -5.22 4.50 30.26
N THR A 185 -4.26 4.41 29.35
CA THR A 185 -3.99 3.15 28.64
C THR A 185 -3.44 2.06 29.55
N THR A 186 -2.67 2.41 30.57
CA THR A 186 -2.15 1.46 31.57
C THR A 186 -3.30 0.89 32.39
N ALA A 187 -4.20 1.73 32.92
CA ALA A 187 -5.38 1.25 33.65
C ALA A 187 -6.29 0.37 32.79
N MET A 188 -6.45 0.70 31.50
CA MET A 188 -7.19 -0.16 30.55
C MET A 188 -6.53 -1.53 30.38
N ASN A 189 -5.20 -1.58 30.24
CA ASN A 189 -4.47 -2.84 30.07
C ASN A 189 -4.52 -3.70 31.34
N ASP A 190 -4.53 -3.07 32.51
CA ASP A 190 -4.67 -3.74 33.81
C ASP A 190 -6.10 -4.23 34.07
N GLY A 191 -7.06 -3.84 33.23
CA GLY A 191 -8.49 -4.17 33.37
C GLY A 191 -9.21 -3.37 34.46
N ASP A 192 -8.55 -2.37 35.07
CA ASP A 192 -9.13 -1.47 36.06
C ASP A 192 -9.90 -0.33 35.37
N TRP A 193 -11.12 -0.65 34.92
CA TRP A 193 -12.01 0.28 34.23
C TRP A 193 -12.39 1.51 35.08
N PRO A 194 -12.67 1.39 36.39
CA PRO A 194 -12.88 2.57 37.24
C PRO A 194 -11.65 3.48 37.32
N ALA A 195 -10.42 2.93 37.37
CA ALA A 195 -9.21 3.75 37.31
C ALA A 195 -9.00 4.37 35.92
N ALA A 196 -9.30 3.64 34.85
CA ALA A 196 -9.25 4.18 33.48
C ALA A 196 -10.23 5.35 33.30
N ALA A 197 -11.44 5.24 33.86
CA ALA A 197 -12.43 6.31 33.88
C ALA A 197 -11.90 7.58 34.56
N ARG A 198 -11.40 7.45 35.80
CA ARG A 198 -10.82 8.57 36.55
C ARG A 198 -9.63 9.19 35.84
N ALA A 199 -8.75 8.37 35.26
CA ALA A 199 -7.61 8.84 34.49
C ALA A 199 -8.05 9.59 33.21
N TYR A 200 -9.10 9.12 32.54
CA TYR A 200 -9.62 9.75 31.34
C TYR A 200 -10.31 11.09 31.66
N GLN A 201 -11.12 11.12 32.73
CA GLN A 201 -11.69 12.37 33.24
C GLN A 201 -10.61 13.39 33.62
N ALA A 202 -9.55 12.94 34.29
CA ALA A 202 -8.42 13.81 34.65
C ALA A 202 -7.69 14.36 33.41
N LEU A 203 -7.48 13.51 32.39
CA LEU A 203 -6.89 13.94 31.12
C LEU A 203 -7.76 15.00 30.42
N VAL A 204 -9.08 14.80 30.38
CA VAL A 204 -10.02 15.75 29.78
C VAL A 204 -10.11 17.05 30.58
N SER A 205 -10.10 16.99 31.91
CA SER A 205 -10.22 18.18 32.76
C SER A 205 -8.94 19.02 32.78
N GLU A 206 -7.77 18.39 32.70
CA GLU A 206 -6.47 19.07 32.75
C GLU A 206 -6.05 19.62 31.38
N PHE A 207 -6.31 18.87 30.29
CA PHE A 207 -5.78 19.20 28.96
C PHE A 207 -6.86 19.42 27.89
N GLY A 208 -8.13 19.25 28.23
CA GLY A 208 -9.26 19.38 27.33
C GLY A 208 -9.56 18.11 26.52
N LEU A 209 -10.76 18.08 25.93
CA LEU A 209 -11.25 16.93 25.17
C LEU A 209 -10.36 16.60 23.97
N GLU A 210 -9.84 17.59 23.26
CA GLU A 210 -8.97 17.39 22.10
C GLU A 210 -7.69 16.60 22.43
N ALA A 211 -7.12 16.87 23.61
CA ALA A 211 -5.96 16.17 24.13
C ALA A 211 -6.28 14.72 24.54
N ALA A 212 -7.54 14.36 24.76
CA ALA A 212 -7.97 13.02 25.19
C ALA A 212 -8.12 12.00 24.04
N LEU A 213 -7.36 12.16 22.95
CA LEU A 213 -7.32 11.19 21.85
C LEU A 213 -6.46 9.97 22.19
N LEU A 214 -7.06 8.79 22.07
CA LEU A 214 -6.36 7.50 22.08
C LEU A 214 -6.38 6.89 20.68
N SER A 215 -5.80 5.70 20.47
CA SER A 215 -6.01 4.97 19.22
C SER A 215 -7.49 4.64 19.02
N ARG A 216 -7.93 4.52 17.76
CA ARG A 216 -9.32 4.25 17.36
C ARG A 216 -9.96 3.15 18.19
N ASP A 217 -9.34 1.96 18.22
CA ASP A 217 -9.90 0.81 18.93
C ASP A 217 -9.88 1.01 20.45
N ARG A 218 -8.84 1.63 21.01
CA ARG A 218 -8.78 1.90 22.45
C ARG A 218 -9.88 2.85 22.88
N LEU A 219 -10.11 3.92 22.13
CA LEU A 219 -11.14 4.89 22.47
C LEU A 219 -12.55 4.29 22.34
N TYR A 220 -12.79 3.50 21.28
CA TYR A 220 -14.04 2.74 21.11
C TYR A 220 -14.29 1.77 22.28
N HIS A 221 -13.30 0.95 22.62
CA HIS A 221 -13.40 0.00 23.73
C HIS A 221 -13.58 0.71 25.07
N LEU A 222 -12.86 1.80 25.33
CA LEU A 222 -13.02 2.60 26.54
C LEU A 222 -14.46 3.11 26.66
N ALA A 223 -14.99 3.74 25.60
CA ALA A 223 -16.34 4.32 25.62
C ALA A 223 -17.42 3.26 25.91
N ASN A 224 -17.36 2.11 25.22
CA ASN A 224 -18.32 1.02 25.42
C ASN A 224 -18.22 0.41 26.82
N ARG A 225 -17.00 0.19 27.33
CA ARG A 225 -16.82 -0.37 28.68
C ARG A 225 -17.30 0.58 29.77
N LEU A 226 -17.07 1.88 29.60
CA LEU A 226 -17.58 2.92 30.52
C LEU A 226 -19.11 2.96 30.51
N PHE A 227 -19.71 2.84 29.32
CA PHE A 227 -21.16 2.75 29.17
C PHE A 227 -21.73 1.51 29.89
N GLU A 228 -21.10 0.35 29.71
CA GLU A 228 -21.51 -0.92 30.36
C GLU A 228 -21.46 -0.85 31.90
N ILE A 229 -20.49 -0.14 32.48
CA ILE A 229 -20.39 0.06 33.94
C ILE A 229 -21.20 1.25 34.45
N ALA A 230 -22.10 1.80 33.62
CA ALA A 230 -22.96 2.95 33.92
C ALA A 230 -22.25 4.27 34.22
N ASP A 231 -20.99 4.45 33.79
CA ASP A 231 -20.29 5.73 33.82
C ASP A 231 -20.61 6.53 32.55
N HIS A 232 -21.87 6.98 32.47
CA HIS A 232 -22.43 7.59 31.27
C HIS A 232 -21.79 8.93 30.92
N ASP A 233 -21.35 9.71 31.91
CA ASP A 233 -20.72 11.00 31.68
C ASP A 233 -19.33 10.83 31.04
N THR A 234 -18.53 9.89 31.55
CA THR A 234 -17.21 9.62 30.96
C THR A 234 -17.33 8.92 29.62
N ALA A 235 -18.31 8.02 29.47
CA ALA A 235 -18.63 7.41 28.19
C ALA A 235 -19.00 8.46 27.14
N ALA A 236 -19.82 9.46 27.49
CA ALA A 236 -20.17 10.56 26.59
C ALA A 236 -18.94 11.35 26.13
N LEU A 237 -18.01 11.67 27.03
CA LEU A 237 -16.76 12.33 26.64
C LEU A 237 -15.96 11.48 25.63
N ALA A 238 -15.82 10.18 25.90
CA ALA A 238 -15.08 9.28 25.01
C ALA A 238 -15.76 9.13 23.63
N TYR A 239 -17.10 9.00 23.60
CA TYR A 239 -17.87 8.95 22.36
C TYR A 239 -17.80 10.27 21.56
N GLN A 240 -17.90 11.42 22.22
CA GLN A 240 -17.73 12.73 21.57
C GLN A 240 -16.34 12.84 20.96
N ARG A 241 -15.31 12.42 21.71
CA ARG A 241 -13.94 12.44 21.22
C ARG A 241 -13.73 11.52 20.02
N PHE A 242 -14.39 10.36 20.02
CA PHE A 242 -14.37 9.42 18.91
C PHE A 242 -15.00 10.02 17.66
N LEU A 243 -16.22 10.57 17.76
CA LEU A 243 -16.92 11.18 16.62
C LEU A 243 -16.19 12.39 16.05
N ALA A 244 -15.46 13.14 16.88
CA ALA A 244 -14.62 14.24 16.42
C ALA A 244 -13.39 13.75 15.64
N ALA A 245 -12.80 12.60 16.01
CA ALA A 245 -11.63 12.04 15.34
C ALA A 245 -11.99 11.24 14.08
N TRP A 246 -13.10 10.51 14.09
CA TRP A 246 -13.51 9.60 13.02
C TRP A 246 -15.00 9.77 12.69
N PRO A 247 -15.39 10.88 12.04
CA PRO A 247 -16.79 11.15 11.72
C PRO A 247 -17.41 10.16 10.72
N ASP A 248 -16.58 9.55 9.86
CA ASP A 248 -16.98 8.61 8.79
C ASP A 248 -16.71 7.13 9.17
N ASP A 249 -16.42 6.84 10.44
CA ASP A 249 -16.19 5.47 10.90
C ASP A 249 -17.46 4.61 10.76
N ALA A 250 -17.30 3.31 10.50
CA ALA A 250 -18.42 2.36 10.43
C ALA A 250 -19.30 2.38 11.69
N GLU A 251 -18.70 2.63 12.86
CA GLU A 251 -19.39 2.70 14.15
C GLU A 251 -19.95 4.09 14.49
N ALA A 252 -19.72 5.11 13.66
CA ALA A 252 -20.07 6.50 13.99
C ALA A 252 -21.58 6.71 14.21
N HIS A 253 -22.43 6.02 13.45
CA HIS A 253 -23.89 6.11 13.59
C HIS A 253 -24.37 5.44 14.88
N ARG A 254 -23.83 4.26 15.20
CA ARG A 254 -24.08 3.57 16.47
C ARG A 254 -23.63 4.40 17.67
N ILE A 255 -22.43 4.98 17.61
CA ILE A 255 -21.91 5.86 18.66
C ILE A 255 -22.78 7.12 18.81
N SER A 256 -23.28 7.66 17.70
CA SER A 256 -24.25 8.77 17.74
C SER A 256 -25.53 8.36 18.46
N LEU A 257 -26.04 7.14 18.24
CA LEU A 257 -27.20 6.62 18.99
C LEU A 257 -26.90 6.50 20.48
N MET A 258 -25.72 5.97 20.86
CA MET A 258 -25.32 5.85 22.27
C MET A 258 -25.20 7.21 22.95
N LEU A 259 -24.63 8.22 22.28
CA LEU A 259 -24.61 9.59 22.78
C LEU A 259 -26.00 10.18 22.93
N GLY A 260 -26.88 9.92 21.96
CA GLY A 260 -28.28 10.34 22.03
C GLY A 260 -29.01 9.75 23.24
N LEU A 261 -28.81 8.46 23.50
CA LEU A 261 -29.36 7.77 24.66
C LEU A 261 -28.81 8.34 25.99
N ILE A 262 -27.51 8.57 26.09
CA ILE A 262 -26.90 9.19 27.28
C ILE A 262 -27.47 10.59 27.50
N ALA A 263 -27.54 11.41 26.46
CA ALA A 263 -28.09 12.77 26.53
C ALA A 263 -29.55 12.77 26.99
N ALA A 264 -30.38 11.87 26.45
CA ALA A 264 -31.79 11.75 26.80
C ALA A 264 -32.00 11.29 28.25
N ARG A 265 -31.34 10.20 28.65
CA ARG A 265 -31.69 9.47 29.89
C ARG A 265 -30.81 9.83 31.08
N SER A 266 -29.58 10.26 30.86
CA SER A 266 -28.62 10.54 31.94
C SER A 266 -28.39 12.03 32.15
N GLN A 267 -28.23 12.78 31.05
CA GLN A 267 -27.93 14.22 31.12
C GLN A 267 -29.18 15.10 31.06
N ASN A 268 -30.34 14.52 30.72
CA ASN A 268 -31.61 15.23 30.54
C ASN A 268 -31.47 16.43 29.59
N ASP A 269 -30.70 16.25 28.50
CA ASP A 269 -30.50 17.23 27.44
C ASP A 269 -31.26 16.79 26.17
N PRO A 270 -32.54 17.18 26.03
CA PRO A 270 -33.38 16.72 24.92
C PRO A 270 -32.90 17.25 23.55
N ILE A 271 -32.23 18.41 23.53
CA ILE A 271 -31.76 19.04 22.29
C ILE A 271 -30.53 18.29 21.76
N ALA A 272 -29.56 18.02 22.63
CA ALA A 272 -28.41 17.22 22.25
C ALA A 272 -28.83 15.79 21.88
N ALA A 273 -29.76 15.20 22.66
CA ALA A 273 -30.30 13.89 22.38
C ALA A 273 -30.91 13.79 20.98
N GLU A 274 -31.86 14.67 20.64
CA GLU A 274 -32.50 14.67 19.32
C GLU A 274 -31.46 14.79 18.20
N ARG A 275 -30.50 15.71 18.31
CA ARG A 275 -29.45 15.91 17.31
C ARG A 275 -28.62 14.65 17.07
N HIS A 276 -28.22 13.97 18.15
CA HIS A 276 -27.42 12.74 18.04
C HIS A 276 -28.23 11.56 17.51
N ILE A 277 -29.50 11.43 17.90
CA ILE A 277 -30.39 10.36 17.42
C ILE A 277 -30.71 10.54 15.94
N ARG A 278 -30.99 11.77 15.49
CA ARG A 278 -31.23 12.05 14.06
C ARG A 278 -30.02 11.72 13.20
N ARG A 279 -28.81 12.11 13.64
CA ARG A 279 -27.57 11.72 12.98
C ARG A 279 -27.41 10.20 12.92
N ALA A 280 -27.78 9.48 13.97
CA ALA A 280 -27.69 8.01 13.97
C ALA A 280 -28.58 7.37 12.89
N LEU A 281 -29.78 7.91 12.68
CA LEU A 281 -30.76 7.43 11.68
C LEU A 281 -30.35 7.70 10.23
N GLU A 282 -29.34 8.54 9.97
CA GLU A 282 -28.80 8.76 8.61
C GLU A 282 -27.95 7.57 8.13
N GLY A 283 -27.52 6.69 9.03
CA GLY A 283 -26.66 5.56 8.74
C GLY A 283 -27.33 4.19 8.78
N ASN A 284 -26.51 3.16 8.65
CA ASN A 284 -26.96 1.78 8.65
C ASN A 284 -26.98 1.23 10.09
N LEU A 285 -28.10 1.39 10.78
CA LEU A 285 -28.37 0.82 12.10
C LEU A 285 -29.02 -0.57 11.97
N SER A 286 -28.86 -1.42 12.99
CA SER A 286 -29.64 -2.65 13.10
C SER A 286 -31.12 -2.38 13.34
N SER A 287 -31.98 -3.41 13.17
CA SER A 287 -33.42 -3.29 13.44
C SER A 287 -33.71 -2.82 14.88
N ASP A 288 -32.94 -3.34 15.84
CA ASP A 288 -33.13 -3.09 17.26
C ASP A 288 -32.66 -1.68 17.62
N GLU A 289 -31.54 -1.24 17.04
CA GLU A 289 -31.03 0.13 17.18
C GLU A 289 -31.97 1.16 16.57
N THR A 290 -32.56 0.85 15.41
CA THR A 290 -33.55 1.71 14.75
C THR A 290 -34.80 1.85 15.61
N THR A 291 -35.26 0.74 16.20
CA THR A 291 -36.39 0.74 17.13
C THR A 291 -36.09 1.60 18.36
N LEU A 292 -34.92 1.41 18.98
CA LEU A 292 -34.46 2.20 20.11
C LEU A 292 -34.37 3.70 19.77
N ALA A 293 -33.85 4.05 18.59
CA ALA A 293 -33.76 5.44 18.14
C ALA A 293 -35.15 6.10 18.05
N HIS A 294 -36.14 5.40 17.50
CA HIS A 294 -37.52 5.89 17.43
C HIS A 294 -38.19 5.97 18.80
N GLU A 295 -37.95 5.01 19.70
CA GLU A 295 -38.43 5.06 21.08
C GLU A 295 -37.88 6.29 21.81
N LEU A 296 -36.58 6.57 21.68
CA LEU A 296 -35.95 7.74 22.28
C LEU A 296 -36.53 9.04 21.72
N LEU A 297 -36.77 9.15 20.41
CA LEU A 297 -37.42 10.34 19.84
C LEU A 297 -38.85 10.53 20.36
N ALA A 298 -39.59 9.43 20.53
CA ALA A 298 -40.93 9.46 21.10
C ALA A 298 -40.93 9.89 22.58
N GLU A 299 -39.96 9.41 23.38
CA GLU A 299 -39.72 9.86 24.77
C GLU A 299 -39.48 11.38 24.84
N LEU A 300 -38.80 11.94 23.85
CA LEU A 300 -38.53 13.38 23.74
C LEU A 300 -39.72 14.21 23.22
N GLY A 301 -40.85 13.58 22.86
CA GLY A 301 -42.01 14.25 22.27
C GLY A 301 -41.80 14.70 20.82
N VAL A 302 -40.77 14.19 20.16
CA VAL A 302 -40.41 14.50 18.77
C VAL A 302 -41.04 13.45 17.86
N ARG A 303 -41.88 13.89 16.92
CA ARG A 303 -42.45 12.96 15.93
C ARG A 303 -41.36 12.51 14.94
N PRO A 304 -41.40 11.22 14.51
CA PRO A 304 -40.41 10.65 13.60
C PRO A 304 -40.29 11.44 12.29
#